data_AF-A0AAU1A8Q6-F1
#
_entry.id   AF-A0AAU1A8Q6-F1
#
_cell.length_a   1.000
_cell.length_b   1.000
_cell.length_c   1.000
_cell.angle_alpha   90.00
_cell.angle_beta   90.00
_cell.angle_gamma   90.00
#
_symmetry.space_group_name_H-M   'P 1'
#
loop_
_entity.id
_entity.type
_entity.pdbx_description
1 polymer ?
#
loop_
_entity_poly.entity_id
_entity_poly.type
_entity_poly.pdbx_seq_one_letter_code
_entity_poly.pdbx_strand_id
1 'polypeptide(L)'
;MMAGAQGFPSVTMRALAAELGVTVRALYNYVEDRQEVVNLVVDLMLASWSPPPLHPATWETSVADYAGSLRELYRRWPRALLVSLDEDTPPTSVHPNRLLNLDRFLRLLQDIGLDLPAALAAHRNGLQPKAVGSQFVAWWLLGELSKGRWTAPGCSGTMARMSTWIIKVEPVVGAGVDEVMREYFTEMGRQLLGRPVTEAELQAVLVEDPHHVLGPPDGEFLVARGDEGEFLGCAGLRLLGGASDTAELKRMFVRPAGRGMGLGRGLLLAVEQSARRLGAARIVCETNTQLTAARALYTRHGYEETEPYEGHGKADHWYVKALN
;
A
#
# COMPACT_ATOMS: atom_id res chain seq x y z
N MET A 1 -22.51 15.20 -10.57
CA MET A 1 -21.69 15.86 -9.53
C MET A 1 -20.23 15.77 -9.92
N MET A 2 -19.50 16.88 -9.79
CA MET A 2 -18.09 17.07 -10.17
C MET A 2 -17.20 15.83 -10.02
N ALA A 3 -17.17 15.16 -8.87
CA ALA A 3 -16.32 14.00 -8.61
C ALA A 3 -16.51 12.85 -9.62
N GLY A 4 -17.76 12.53 -9.98
CA GLY A 4 -18.08 11.43 -10.89
C GLY A 4 -17.72 11.71 -12.36
N ALA A 5 -17.74 12.98 -12.77
CA ALA A 5 -17.46 13.40 -14.15
C ALA A 5 -16.01 13.81 -14.36
N GLN A 6 -15.42 14.53 -13.40
CA GLN A 6 -14.13 15.22 -13.52
C GLN A 6 -13.07 14.70 -12.53
N GLY A 7 -13.42 13.77 -11.63
CA GLY A 7 -12.51 13.13 -10.69
C GLY A 7 -12.40 13.87 -9.36
N PHE A 8 -11.87 13.20 -8.35
CA PHE A 8 -11.76 13.77 -7.00
C PHE A 8 -10.81 14.99 -6.92
N PRO A 9 -9.72 15.10 -7.70
CA PRO A 9 -8.88 16.29 -7.73
C PRO A 9 -9.61 17.56 -8.19
N SER A 10 -10.67 17.42 -8.99
CA SER A 10 -11.50 18.56 -9.43
C SER A 10 -12.39 19.14 -8.31
N VAL A 11 -12.60 18.38 -7.22
CA VAL A 11 -13.38 18.80 -6.06
C VAL A 11 -12.54 19.75 -5.21
N THR A 12 -12.54 21.03 -5.58
CA THR A 12 -11.96 22.10 -4.77
C THR A 12 -13.06 22.86 -4.05
N MET A 13 -12.75 23.47 -2.89
CA MET A 13 -13.72 24.28 -2.15
C MET A 13 -14.29 25.43 -3.00
N ARG A 14 -13.49 26.01 -3.89
CA ARG A 14 -13.93 27.05 -4.84
C ARG A 14 -14.86 26.50 -5.92
N ALA A 15 -14.52 25.37 -6.52
CA ALA A 15 -15.34 24.74 -7.55
C ALA A 15 -16.68 24.26 -6.99
N LEU A 16 -16.67 23.68 -5.78
CA LEU A 16 -17.89 23.28 -5.07
C LEU A 16 -18.77 24.48 -4.73
N ALA A 17 -18.18 25.58 -4.25
CA ALA A 17 -18.92 26.80 -3.95
C ALA A 17 -19.59 27.38 -5.22
N ALA A 18 -18.87 27.36 -6.34
CA ALA A 18 -19.38 27.78 -7.63
C ALA A 18 -20.51 26.86 -8.14
N GLU A 19 -20.36 25.54 -8.03
CA GLU A 19 -21.40 24.55 -8.42
C GLU A 19 -22.68 24.73 -7.58
N LEU A 20 -22.55 25.07 -6.29
CA LEU A 20 -23.66 25.27 -5.37
C LEU A 20 -24.23 26.70 -5.36
N GLY A 21 -23.61 27.65 -6.07
CA GLY A 21 -24.04 29.05 -6.08
C GLY A 21 -23.89 29.78 -4.73
N VAL A 22 -22.95 29.33 -3.88
CA VAL A 22 -22.70 29.90 -2.55
C VAL A 22 -21.27 30.45 -2.43
N THR A 23 -20.97 31.16 -1.34
CA THR A 23 -19.59 31.56 -1.05
C THR A 23 -18.80 30.41 -0.45
N VAL A 24 -17.48 30.38 -0.66
CA VAL A 24 -16.58 29.40 -0.02
C VAL A 24 -16.70 29.45 1.51
N ARG A 25 -16.84 30.66 2.09
CA ARG A 25 -17.06 30.84 3.53
C ARG A 25 -18.32 30.13 4.04
N ALA A 26 -19.39 30.09 3.23
CA ALA A 26 -20.61 29.40 3.62
C ALA A 26 -20.41 27.87 3.66
N LEU A 27 -19.54 27.31 2.82
CA LEU A 27 -19.21 25.87 2.87
C LEU A 27 -18.49 25.50 4.15
N TYR A 28 -17.55 26.34 4.61
CA TYR A 28 -16.80 26.12 5.84
C TYR A 28 -17.66 26.14 7.13
N ASN A 29 -18.95 26.49 7.03
CA ASN A 29 -19.88 26.31 8.14
C ASN A 29 -20.37 24.86 8.29
N TYR A 30 -20.20 24.03 7.25
CA TYR A 30 -20.71 22.66 7.17
C TYR A 30 -19.61 21.60 7.05
N VAL A 31 -18.44 21.99 6.53
CA VAL A 31 -17.28 21.11 6.37
C VAL A 31 -16.02 21.86 6.80
N GLU A 32 -15.14 21.19 7.53
CA GLU A 32 -13.87 21.71 8.03
C GLU A 32 -12.90 21.95 6.87
N ASP A 33 -12.84 21.01 5.92
CA ASP A 33 -11.91 21.08 4.79
C ASP A 33 -12.41 20.32 3.55
N ARG A 34 -11.55 20.29 2.52
CA ARG A 34 -11.79 19.55 1.27
C ARG A 34 -11.86 18.05 1.52
N GLN A 35 -11.08 17.51 2.45
CA GLN A 35 -11.01 16.08 2.72
C GLN A 35 -12.33 15.58 3.33
N GLU A 36 -12.97 16.36 4.18
CA GLU A 36 -14.30 16.05 4.70
C GLU A 36 -15.34 15.98 3.58
N VAL A 37 -15.28 16.89 2.59
CA VAL A 37 -16.13 16.81 1.38
C VAL A 37 -15.90 15.50 0.63
N VAL A 38 -14.64 15.10 0.43
CA VAL A 38 -14.28 13.84 -0.23
C VAL A 38 -14.88 12.65 0.52
N ASN A 39 -14.75 12.62 1.84
CA ASN A 39 -15.30 11.56 2.69
C ASN A 39 -16.83 11.49 2.56
N LEU A 40 -17.54 12.62 2.62
CA LEU A 40 -18.99 12.68 2.44
C LEU A 40 -19.44 12.19 1.05
N VAL A 41 -18.68 12.50 0.00
CA VAL A 41 -18.96 11.99 -1.36
C VAL A 41 -18.82 10.47 -1.41
N VAL A 42 -17.77 9.92 -0.78
CA VAL A 42 -17.56 8.46 -0.68
C VAL A 42 -18.70 7.81 0.11
N ASP A 43 -19.12 8.41 1.21
CA ASP A 43 -20.21 7.92 2.04
C ASP A 43 -21.54 7.91 1.28
N LEU A 44 -21.88 9.00 0.59
CA LEU A 44 -23.08 9.09 -0.25
C LEU A 44 -23.06 8.05 -1.38
N MET A 45 -21.90 7.85 -2.00
CA MET A 45 -21.73 6.81 -3.02
C MET A 45 -21.98 5.42 -2.45
N LEU A 46 -21.38 5.09 -1.30
CA LEU A 46 -21.53 3.77 -0.65
C LEU A 46 -22.93 3.57 -0.04
N ALA A 47 -23.59 4.64 0.41
CA ALA A 47 -24.98 4.62 0.86
C ALA A 47 -25.95 4.38 -0.31
N SER A 48 -25.60 4.83 -1.52
CA SER A 48 -26.41 4.61 -2.72
C SER A 48 -26.38 3.18 -3.27
N TRP A 49 -25.48 2.32 -2.73
CA TRP A 49 -25.36 0.93 -3.15
C TRP A 49 -25.98 -0.03 -2.13
N SER A 50 -27.02 -0.73 -2.57
CA SER A 50 -27.60 -1.86 -1.84
C SER A 50 -27.34 -3.14 -2.66
N PRO A 51 -26.37 -3.97 -2.27
CA PRO A 51 -26.12 -5.21 -3.00
C PRO A 51 -27.32 -6.18 -2.86
N PRO A 52 -27.57 -7.02 -3.87
CA PRO A 52 -28.58 -8.06 -3.80
C PRO A 52 -28.27 -9.05 -2.67
N PRO A 53 -29.30 -9.73 -2.11
CA PRO A 53 -29.10 -10.73 -1.09
C PRO A 53 -28.24 -11.89 -1.61
N LEU A 54 -27.36 -12.39 -0.75
CA LEU A 54 -26.47 -13.49 -1.05
C LEU A 54 -27.07 -14.79 -0.51
N HIS A 55 -27.24 -15.79 -1.36
CA HIS A 55 -27.88 -17.06 -1.04
C HIS A 55 -26.90 -18.22 -1.26
N PRO A 56 -26.49 -18.96 -0.22
CA PRO A 56 -25.54 -20.06 -0.34
C PRO A 56 -26.01 -21.18 -1.28
N ALA A 57 -27.32 -21.46 -1.33
CA ALA A 57 -27.89 -22.50 -2.19
C ALA A 57 -27.84 -22.16 -3.69
N THR A 58 -27.68 -20.88 -4.04
CA THR A 58 -27.60 -20.38 -5.42
C THR A 58 -26.41 -19.42 -5.53
N TRP A 59 -25.29 -19.79 -4.91
CA TRP A 59 -24.18 -18.88 -4.69
C TRP A 59 -23.56 -18.38 -6.00
N GLU A 60 -23.57 -19.16 -7.08
CA GLU A 60 -23.09 -18.70 -8.39
C GLU A 60 -23.87 -17.47 -8.87
N THR A 61 -25.20 -17.57 -8.82
CA THR A 61 -26.09 -16.49 -9.24
C THR A 61 -25.98 -15.30 -8.30
N SER A 62 -25.90 -15.53 -6.98
CA SER A 62 -25.71 -14.46 -5.99
C SER A 62 -24.40 -13.70 -6.19
N VAL A 63 -23.30 -14.38 -6.51
CA VAL A 63 -22.00 -13.73 -6.79
C VAL A 63 -22.06 -12.95 -8.10
N ALA A 64 -22.71 -13.51 -9.14
CA ALA A 64 -22.89 -12.82 -10.41
C ALA A 64 -23.73 -11.54 -10.26
N ASP A 65 -24.84 -11.60 -9.53
CA ASP A 65 -25.72 -10.46 -9.25
C ASP A 65 -25.01 -9.40 -8.39
N TYR A 66 -24.25 -9.83 -7.39
CA TYR A 66 -23.41 -8.95 -6.57
C TYR A 66 -22.39 -8.19 -7.43
N ALA A 67 -21.63 -8.90 -8.27
CA ALA A 67 -20.67 -8.31 -9.19
C ALA A 67 -21.33 -7.38 -10.22
N GLY A 68 -22.52 -7.74 -10.71
CA GLY A 68 -23.36 -6.92 -11.56
C GLY A 68 -23.74 -5.59 -10.88
N SER A 69 -24.25 -5.65 -9.66
CA SER A 69 -24.63 -4.46 -8.88
C SER A 69 -23.44 -3.54 -8.59
N LEU A 70 -22.27 -4.13 -8.29
CA LEU A 70 -21.04 -3.38 -8.07
C LEU A 70 -20.57 -2.69 -9.36
N ARG A 71 -20.71 -3.37 -10.51
CA ARG A 71 -20.43 -2.78 -11.82
C ARG A 71 -21.38 -1.63 -12.14
N GLU A 72 -22.66 -1.75 -11.83
CA GLU A 72 -23.63 -0.66 -12.02
C GLU A 72 -23.29 0.56 -11.16
N LEU A 73 -22.88 0.34 -9.91
CA LEU A 73 -22.36 1.40 -9.04
C LEU A 73 -21.17 2.11 -9.69
N TYR A 74 -20.19 1.36 -10.19
CA TYR A 74 -19.04 1.95 -10.87
C TYR A 74 -19.39 2.62 -12.21
N ARG A 75 -20.41 2.15 -12.94
CA ARG A 75 -20.88 2.84 -14.14
C ARG A 75 -21.57 4.16 -13.82
N ARG A 76 -22.28 4.23 -12.69
CA ARG A 76 -22.89 5.46 -12.18
C ARG A 76 -21.85 6.45 -11.65
N TRP A 77 -20.74 5.94 -11.14
CA TRP A 77 -19.61 6.72 -10.62
C TRP A 77 -18.28 6.26 -11.24
N PRO A 78 -18.00 6.55 -12.52
CA PRO A 78 -16.87 5.98 -13.26
C PRO A 78 -15.49 6.20 -12.62
N ARG A 79 -15.33 7.34 -11.93
CA ARG A 79 -14.08 7.70 -11.24
C ARG A 79 -14.04 7.31 -9.77
N ALA A 80 -15.06 6.62 -9.25
CA ALA A 80 -15.06 6.05 -7.90
C ALA A 80 -13.93 5.04 -7.66
N LEU A 81 -13.54 4.32 -8.70
CA LEU A 81 -12.42 3.37 -8.66
C LEU A 81 -11.06 4.04 -8.43
N LEU A 82 -10.98 5.35 -8.70
CA LEU A 82 -9.76 6.13 -8.60
C LEU A 82 -9.67 6.89 -7.28
N VAL A 83 -10.70 6.84 -6.40
CA VAL A 83 -10.69 7.51 -5.09
C VAL A 83 -9.45 7.17 -4.28
N SER A 84 -9.07 5.89 -4.23
CA SER A 84 -7.88 5.45 -3.48
C SER A 84 -6.55 5.79 -4.16
N LEU A 85 -6.58 6.24 -5.42
CA LEU A 85 -5.42 6.70 -6.18
C LEU A 85 -5.31 8.23 -6.17
N ASP A 86 -6.45 8.91 -6.12
CA ASP A 86 -6.58 10.36 -6.18
C ASP A 86 -6.57 11.00 -4.79
N GLU A 87 -6.97 10.27 -3.74
CA GLU A 87 -7.20 10.81 -2.40
C GLU A 87 -6.63 9.90 -1.31
N ASP A 88 -6.19 10.50 -0.20
CA ASP A 88 -5.78 9.81 1.02
C ASP A 88 -7.02 9.28 1.77
N THR A 89 -7.68 8.30 1.17
CA THR A 89 -8.74 7.51 1.81
C THR A 89 -8.16 6.20 2.30
N PRO A 90 -7.76 6.11 3.59
CA PRO A 90 -7.23 4.86 4.13
C PRO A 90 -8.22 3.71 3.85
N PRO A 91 -7.73 2.49 3.57
CA PRO A 91 -8.59 1.31 3.34
C PRO A 91 -9.62 1.07 4.45
N THR A 92 -9.35 1.62 5.63
CA THR A 92 -10.08 1.51 6.88
C THR A 92 -10.96 2.71 7.21
N SER A 93 -11.25 3.65 6.31
CA SER A 93 -12.34 4.61 6.57
C SER A 93 -13.65 3.83 6.67
N VAL A 94 -14.14 3.70 7.90
CA VAL A 94 -15.13 2.70 8.33
C VAL A 94 -16.54 3.15 7.96
N HIS A 95 -16.85 3.24 6.66
CA HIS A 95 -18.25 3.37 6.28
C HIS A 95 -18.98 2.05 6.63
N PRO A 96 -20.07 2.07 7.40
CA PRO A 96 -20.74 0.85 7.88
C PRO A 96 -21.11 -0.12 6.75
N ASN A 97 -21.54 0.38 5.60
CA ASN A 97 -21.88 -0.48 4.45
C ASN A 97 -20.68 -1.21 3.86
N ARG A 98 -19.45 -0.68 3.96
CA ARG A 98 -18.24 -1.36 3.45
C ARG A 98 -17.95 -2.61 4.30
N LEU A 99 -18.03 -2.48 5.62
CA LEU A 99 -17.83 -3.60 6.54
C LEU A 99 -18.98 -4.61 6.46
N LEU A 100 -20.22 -4.16 6.43
CA LEU A 100 -21.39 -5.05 6.37
C LEU A 100 -21.42 -5.85 5.06
N ASN A 101 -21.09 -5.23 3.93
CA ASN A 101 -21.05 -5.94 2.65
C ASN A 101 -19.88 -6.92 2.57
N LEU A 102 -18.73 -6.57 3.16
CA LEU A 102 -17.62 -7.50 3.32
C LEU A 102 -18.02 -8.71 4.18
N ASP A 103 -18.61 -8.48 5.37
CA ASP A 103 -19.03 -9.55 6.28
C ASP A 103 -20.03 -10.50 5.61
N ARG A 104 -21.04 -9.95 4.92
CA ARG A 104 -22.03 -10.74 4.16
C ARG A 104 -21.38 -11.60 3.08
N PHE A 105 -20.42 -11.05 2.35
CA PHE A 105 -19.72 -11.78 1.29
C PHE A 105 -18.80 -12.86 1.85
N LEU A 106 -18.05 -12.58 2.92
CA LEU A 106 -17.23 -13.58 3.60
C LEU A 106 -18.08 -14.69 4.21
N ARG A 107 -19.26 -14.36 4.73
CA ARG A 107 -20.23 -15.35 5.24
C ARG A 107 -20.74 -16.26 4.12
N LEU A 108 -21.11 -15.71 2.96
CA LEU A 108 -21.46 -16.52 1.79
C LEU A 108 -20.35 -17.51 1.44
N LEU A 109 -19.10 -17.05 1.38
CA LEU A 109 -17.96 -17.91 1.06
C LEU A 109 -17.76 -19.01 2.10
N GLN A 110 -17.98 -18.72 3.39
CA GLN A 110 -17.95 -19.72 4.44
C GLN A 110 -19.10 -20.73 4.34
N ASP A 111 -20.31 -20.25 4.06
CA ASP A 111 -21.50 -21.11 3.91
C ASP A 111 -21.40 -22.07 2.71
N ILE A 112 -20.61 -21.73 1.69
CA ILE A 112 -20.31 -22.63 0.56
C ILE A 112 -19.09 -23.53 0.78
N GLY A 113 -18.46 -23.46 1.97
CA GLY A 113 -17.42 -24.40 2.41
C GLY A 113 -15.99 -23.87 2.40
N LEU A 114 -15.75 -22.57 2.20
CA LEU A 114 -14.40 -22.00 2.35
C LEU A 114 -14.13 -21.67 3.83
N ASP A 115 -12.93 -21.98 4.32
CA ASP A 115 -12.52 -21.45 5.62
C ASP A 115 -12.29 -19.93 5.56
N LEU A 116 -12.25 -19.26 6.71
CA LEU A 116 -12.09 -17.80 6.78
C LEU A 116 -10.82 -17.30 6.05
N PRO A 117 -9.63 -17.94 6.18
CA PRO A 117 -8.46 -17.58 5.39
C PRO A 117 -8.68 -17.66 3.87
N ALA A 118 -9.28 -18.74 3.38
CA ALA A 118 -9.61 -18.93 1.97
C ALA A 118 -10.64 -17.90 1.49
N ALA A 119 -11.66 -17.60 2.29
CA ALA A 119 -12.68 -16.60 1.99
C ALA A 119 -12.08 -15.18 1.87
N LEU A 120 -11.17 -14.81 2.78
CA LEU A 120 -10.45 -13.53 2.74
C LEU A 120 -9.55 -13.42 1.50
N ALA A 121 -8.83 -14.49 1.16
CA ALA A 121 -7.99 -14.55 -0.03
C ALA A 121 -8.82 -14.45 -1.32
N ALA A 122 -9.94 -15.16 -1.40
CA ALA A 122 -10.87 -15.11 -2.53
C ALA A 122 -11.47 -13.72 -2.71
N HIS A 123 -11.90 -13.06 -1.63
CA HIS A 123 -12.39 -11.68 -1.69
C HIS A 123 -11.31 -10.70 -2.17
N ARG A 124 -10.08 -10.79 -1.61
CA ARG A 124 -8.99 -9.87 -1.97
C ARG A 124 -8.56 -10.02 -3.42
N ASN A 125 -8.38 -11.25 -3.91
CA ASN A 125 -7.83 -11.50 -5.24
C ASN A 125 -8.93 -11.47 -6.32
N GLY A 126 -10.18 -11.75 -5.95
CA GLY A 126 -11.32 -11.84 -6.86
C GLY A 126 -12.06 -10.51 -7.09
N LEU A 127 -12.11 -9.62 -6.09
CA LEU A 127 -12.97 -8.43 -6.12
C LEU A 127 -12.25 -7.09 -5.89
N GLN A 128 -10.95 -7.07 -5.59
CA GLN A 128 -10.21 -5.80 -5.54
C GLN A 128 -9.99 -5.26 -6.97
N PRO A 129 -10.30 -3.98 -7.26
CA PRO A 129 -10.25 -3.42 -8.61
C PRO A 129 -8.86 -3.24 -9.23
N LYS A 130 -7.79 -3.74 -8.60
CA LYS A 130 -6.41 -3.56 -9.11
C LYS A 130 -6.15 -4.32 -10.43
N ALA A 131 -7.07 -5.16 -10.88
CA ALA A 131 -7.01 -5.83 -12.18
C ALA A 131 -8.00 -5.19 -13.16
N VAL A 132 -7.47 -4.73 -14.30
CA VAL A 132 -8.22 -4.35 -15.49
C VAL A 132 -9.22 -5.46 -15.85
N GLY A 133 -10.51 -5.14 -15.87
CA GLY A 133 -11.58 -6.03 -16.38
C GLY A 133 -12.32 -6.85 -15.30
N SER A 134 -13.15 -6.18 -14.50
CA SER A 134 -14.01 -6.78 -13.46
C SER A 134 -14.95 -7.91 -13.92
N GLN A 135 -15.15 -8.11 -15.22
CA GLN A 135 -15.93 -9.22 -15.77
C GLN A 135 -15.12 -10.52 -15.84
N PHE A 136 -13.82 -10.46 -16.12
CA PHE A 136 -13.02 -11.66 -16.35
C PHE A 136 -12.78 -12.42 -15.05
N VAL A 137 -12.56 -11.69 -13.95
CA VAL A 137 -12.25 -12.29 -12.65
C VAL A 137 -13.49 -12.90 -11.98
N ALA A 138 -14.65 -12.25 -12.05
CA ALA A 138 -15.90 -12.82 -11.50
C ALA A 138 -16.33 -14.08 -12.27
N TRP A 139 -16.27 -14.07 -13.61
CA TRP A 139 -16.57 -15.25 -14.44
C TRP A 139 -15.55 -16.38 -14.31
N TRP A 140 -14.28 -16.04 -14.06
CA TRP A 140 -13.23 -17.01 -13.74
C TRP A 140 -13.44 -17.63 -12.34
N LEU A 141 -13.76 -16.82 -11.32
CA LEU A 141 -14.08 -17.30 -9.96
C LEU A 141 -15.30 -18.21 -9.95
N LEU A 142 -16.37 -17.81 -10.66
CA LEU A 142 -17.60 -18.61 -10.86
C LEU A 142 -17.32 -19.90 -11.63
N GLY A 143 -16.44 -19.82 -12.64
CA GLY A 143 -15.99 -20.98 -13.40
C GLY A 143 -15.25 -22.00 -12.53
N GLU A 144 -14.33 -21.58 -11.68
CA GLU A 144 -13.54 -22.48 -10.83
C GLU A 144 -14.37 -23.09 -9.69
N LEU A 145 -15.19 -22.28 -9.01
CA LEU A 145 -16.00 -22.72 -7.89
C LEU A 145 -17.14 -23.68 -8.31
N SER A 146 -17.83 -23.42 -9.44
CA SER A 146 -18.93 -24.29 -9.95
C SER A 146 -18.45 -25.66 -10.46
N LYS A 147 -17.17 -25.77 -10.83
CA LYS A 147 -16.56 -27.01 -11.33
C LYS A 147 -16.07 -27.92 -10.19
N GLY A 148 -16.21 -27.50 -8.93
CA GLY A 148 -15.49 -28.11 -7.80
C GLY A 148 -13.98 -28.09 -7.98
N ARG A 149 -13.48 -27.26 -8.92
CA ARG A 149 -12.09 -27.17 -9.34
C ARG A 149 -11.39 -25.95 -8.76
N TRP A 150 -12.08 -25.19 -7.91
CA TRP A 150 -11.44 -24.19 -7.08
C TRP A 150 -10.53 -24.89 -6.07
N THR A 151 -9.32 -25.14 -6.53
CA THR A 151 -8.13 -24.95 -5.74
C THR A 151 -7.82 -23.47 -5.89
N ALA A 152 -7.69 -22.72 -4.78
CA ALA A 152 -7.03 -21.43 -4.87
C ALA A 152 -5.75 -21.63 -5.71
N PRO A 153 -5.34 -20.73 -6.62
CA PRO A 153 -4.05 -20.88 -7.29
C PRO A 153 -2.97 -21.08 -6.21
N GLY A 154 -2.48 -22.32 -6.05
CA GLY A 154 -1.64 -22.74 -4.93
C GLY A 154 -2.18 -23.83 -3.97
N CYS A 155 -3.39 -24.38 -4.14
CA CYS A 155 -4.00 -25.34 -3.20
C CYS A 155 -4.33 -26.72 -3.80
N SER A 156 -3.36 -27.42 -4.39
CA SER A 156 -3.36 -28.89 -4.37
C SER A 156 -1.92 -29.41 -4.40
N GLY A 157 -1.52 -30.05 -3.31
CA GLY A 157 -0.12 -30.33 -2.98
C GLY A 157 0.42 -29.21 -2.10
N THR A 158 0.82 -29.55 -0.86
CA THR A 158 1.50 -28.70 0.13
C THR A 158 1.33 -27.21 -0.15
N MET A 159 0.22 -26.63 0.33
CA MET A 159 -0.15 -25.22 0.20
C MET A 159 1.07 -24.29 0.35
N ALA A 160 1.59 -23.80 -0.77
CA ALA A 160 2.41 -22.60 -0.75
C ALA A 160 1.43 -21.43 -0.56
N ARG A 161 1.27 -20.98 0.70
CA ARG A 161 0.57 -19.74 1.05
C ARG A 161 0.95 -18.66 0.03
N MET A 162 -0.04 -18.06 -0.64
CA MET A 162 0.19 -16.78 -1.30
C MET A 162 0.33 -15.73 -0.21
N SER A 163 1.53 -15.64 0.36
CA SER A 163 1.87 -14.73 1.46
C SER A 163 1.49 -13.31 1.07
N THR A 164 0.70 -12.66 1.91
CA THR A 164 0.39 -11.24 1.79
C THR A 164 1.33 -10.46 2.68
N TRP A 165 1.38 -9.16 2.49
CA TRP A 165 2.11 -8.25 3.34
C TRP A 165 1.34 -6.94 3.55
N ILE A 166 1.58 -6.30 4.69
CA ILE A 166 1.17 -4.94 5.02
C ILE A 166 2.40 -4.11 5.36
N ILE A 167 2.43 -2.85 4.92
CA ILE A 167 3.46 -1.88 5.30
C ILE A 167 2.87 -0.91 6.30
N LYS A 168 3.54 -0.72 7.44
CA LYS A 168 3.16 0.25 8.47
C LYS A 168 4.37 1.06 8.88
N VAL A 169 4.13 2.28 9.33
CA VAL A 169 5.13 3.03 10.09
C VAL A 169 5.19 2.42 11.48
N GLU A 170 6.37 2.02 11.92
CA GLU A 170 6.62 1.47 13.26
C GLU A 170 7.60 2.37 14.03
N PRO A 171 7.49 2.47 15.37
CA PRO A 171 8.44 3.22 16.18
C PRO A 171 9.86 2.70 15.98
N VAL A 172 10.83 3.58 15.75
CA VAL A 172 12.24 3.23 15.52
C VAL A 172 13.01 2.88 16.80
N VAL A 173 12.30 2.65 17.90
CA VAL A 173 12.85 2.33 19.22
C VAL A 173 12.11 1.14 19.82
N GLY A 174 12.85 0.24 20.46
CA GLY A 174 12.32 -0.93 21.16
C GLY A 174 12.75 -2.26 20.54
N ALA A 175 12.53 -3.34 21.28
CA ALA A 175 13.10 -4.66 21.01
C ALA A 175 12.77 -5.22 19.61
N GLY A 176 11.61 -4.87 19.04
CA GLY A 176 11.21 -5.32 17.71
C GLY A 176 11.99 -4.67 16.56
N VAL A 177 12.45 -3.43 16.72
CA VAL A 177 13.24 -2.72 15.69
C VAL A 177 14.72 -3.07 15.78
N ASP A 178 15.25 -3.31 16.98
CA ASP A 178 16.63 -3.77 17.15
C ASP A 178 16.86 -5.11 16.43
N GLU A 179 15.89 -6.02 16.50
CA GLU A 179 15.96 -7.30 15.77
C GLU A 179 15.93 -7.09 14.25
N VAL A 180 15.04 -6.23 13.76
CA VAL A 180 14.94 -5.86 12.33
C VAL A 180 16.23 -5.23 11.82
N MET A 181 16.79 -4.28 12.58
CA MET A 181 18.03 -3.60 12.20
C MET A 181 19.22 -4.53 12.24
N ARG A 182 19.28 -5.43 13.23
CA ARG A 182 20.29 -6.48 13.28
C ARG A 182 20.20 -7.36 12.03
N GLU A 183 19.02 -7.84 11.67
CA GLU A 183 18.82 -8.66 10.47
C GLU A 183 19.21 -7.91 9.18
N TYR A 184 18.82 -6.63 9.06
CA TYR A 184 19.21 -5.76 7.95
C TYR A 184 20.73 -5.67 7.80
N PHE A 185 21.44 -5.29 8.86
CA PHE A 185 22.89 -5.08 8.80
C PHE A 185 23.66 -6.40 8.60
N THR A 186 23.18 -7.51 9.17
CA THR A 186 23.74 -8.84 8.90
C THR A 186 23.62 -9.20 7.42
N GLU A 187 22.44 -9.04 6.83
CA GLU A 187 22.22 -9.44 5.43
C GLU A 187 22.90 -8.47 4.45
N MET A 188 22.85 -7.17 4.70
CA MET A 188 23.51 -6.16 3.86
C MET A 188 25.03 -6.28 3.94
N GLY A 189 25.58 -6.45 5.14
CA GLY A 189 27.02 -6.69 5.31
C GLY A 189 27.47 -7.99 4.65
N ARG A 190 26.67 -9.06 4.71
CA ARG A 190 26.96 -10.32 4.00
C ARG A 190 27.04 -10.13 2.49
N GLN A 191 26.10 -9.38 1.92
CA GLN A 191 26.08 -9.08 0.48
C GLN A 191 27.30 -8.25 0.08
N LEU A 192 27.60 -7.17 0.82
CA LEU A 192 28.68 -6.26 0.47
C LEU A 192 30.09 -6.82 0.73
N LEU A 193 30.27 -7.64 1.77
CA LEU A 193 31.56 -8.23 2.14
C LEU A 193 31.82 -9.58 1.46
N GLY A 194 30.80 -10.22 0.89
CA GLY A 194 30.88 -11.59 0.36
C GLY A 194 31.14 -12.66 1.43
N ARG A 195 31.04 -12.31 2.72
CA ARG A 195 31.22 -13.22 3.87
C ARG A 195 30.27 -12.85 5.02
N PRO A 196 29.99 -13.76 5.96
CA PRO A 196 29.22 -13.43 7.15
C PRO A 196 29.83 -12.26 7.95
N VAL A 197 28.96 -11.42 8.50
CA VAL A 197 29.31 -10.30 9.40
C VAL A 197 29.54 -10.86 10.81
N THR A 198 30.60 -10.43 11.47
CA THR A 198 30.87 -10.80 12.87
C THR A 198 30.07 -9.94 13.85
N GLU A 199 29.82 -10.43 15.05
CA GLU A 199 29.08 -9.66 16.07
C GLU A 199 29.77 -8.32 16.39
N ALA A 200 31.10 -8.30 16.45
CA ALA A 200 31.86 -7.06 16.69
C ALA A 200 31.66 -6.03 15.56
N GLU A 201 31.64 -6.46 14.30
CA GLU A 201 31.37 -5.58 13.15
C GLU A 201 29.94 -5.05 13.18
N LEU A 202 28.97 -5.89 13.55
CA LEU A 202 27.58 -5.51 13.66
C LEU A 202 27.36 -4.47 14.77
N GLN A 203 27.98 -4.66 15.94
CA GLN A 203 27.94 -3.71 17.04
C GLN A 203 28.59 -2.37 16.66
N ALA A 204 29.73 -2.40 15.97
CA ALA A 204 30.41 -1.18 15.50
C ALA A 204 29.50 -0.37 14.55
N VAL A 205 28.88 -1.03 13.57
CA VAL A 205 28.00 -0.36 12.59
C VAL A 205 26.74 0.22 13.26
N LEU A 206 26.15 -0.49 14.22
CA LEU A 206 24.97 0.00 14.95
C LEU A 206 25.28 1.25 15.79
N VAL A 207 26.53 1.42 16.23
CA VAL A 207 27.01 2.62 16.94
C VAL A 207 27.31 3.76 15.96
N GLU A 208 27.98 3.46 14.84
CA GLU A 208 28.37 4.48 13.85
C GLU A 208 27.20 5.06 13.06
N ASP A 209 26.20 4.23 12.71
CA ASP A 209 25.04 4.63 11.91
C ASP A 209 23.73 4.31 12.68
N PRO A 210 23.43 5.08 13.74
CA PRO A 210 22.35 4.78 14.63
C PRO A 210 21.00 5.05 13.97
N HIS A 211 20.07 4.12 14.12
CA HIS A 211 18.81 4.14 13.38
C HIS A 211 17.75 5.09 13.94
N HIS A 212 17.94 5.66 15.13
CA HIS A 212 16.98 6.57 15.76
C HIS A 212 16.69 7.83 14.91
N VAL A 213 17.58 8.19 13.99
CA VAL A 213 17.36 9.29 13.02
C VAL A 213 16.24 9.01 12.01
N LEU A 214 15.75 7.75 11.94
CA LEU A 214 14.59 7.35 11.14
C LEU A 214 13.28 7.40 11.95
N GLY A 215 13.28 8.16 13.05
CA GLY A 215 12.13 8.39 13.90
C GLY A 215 11.65 9.85 13.84
N PRO A 216 10.48 10.14 14.44
CA PRO A 216 9.96 11.50 14.47
C PRO A 216 10.90 12.46 15.21
N PRO A 217 10.89 13.77 14.88
CA PRO A 217 9.95 14.41 13.95
C PRO A 217 10.34 14.30 12.47
N ASP A 218 11.62 14.06 12.18
CA ASP A 218 12.18 14.23 10.84
C ASP A 218 12.30 12.92 10.05
N GLY A 219 11.84 11.79 10.60
CA GLY A 219 11.98 10.49 9.96
C GLY A 219 10.82 9.54 10.23
N GLU A 220 10.71 8.53 9.37
CA GLU A 220 9.76 7.43 9.50
C GLU A 220 10.48 6.10 9.20
N PHE A 221 10.12 5.05 9.95
CA PHE A 221 10.59 3.69 9.71
C PHE A 221 9.41 2.82 9.26
N LEU A 222 9.47 2.35 8.03
CA LEU A 222 8.41 1.56 7.40
C LEU A 222 8.77 0.08 7.45
N VAL A 223 7.89 -0.73 8.01
CA VAL A 223 8.06 -2.17 8.20
C VAL A 223 6.99 -2.92 7.41
N ALA A 224 7.44 -3.84 6.57
CA ALA A 224 6.60 -4.80 5.88
C ALA A 224 6.49 -6.08 6.71
N ARG A 225 5.26 -6.46 7.07
CA ARG A 225 4.95 -7.70 7.79
C ARG A 225 4.02 -8.58 6.99
N GLY A 226 4.20 -9.89 7.10
CA GLY A 226 3.33 -10.88 6.49
C GLY A 226 2.03 -11.09 7.26
N ASP A 227 1.24 -12.06 6.79
CA ASP A 227 -0.09 -12.37 7.36
C ASP A 227 -0.02 -12.85 8.83
N GLU A 228 1.09 -13.45 9.24
CA GLU A 228 1.31 -13.91 10.62
C GLU A 228 2.09 -12.89 11.46
N GLY A 229 2.29 -11.68 10.92
CA GLY A 229 3.05 -10.61 11.57
C GLY A 229 4.57 -10.77 11.44
N GLU A 230 5.03 -11.76 10.69
CA GLU A 230 6.45 -12.00 10.47
C GLU A 230 7.07 -10.85 9.69
N PHE A 231 8.29 -10.45 10.07
CA PHE A 231 9.03 -9.41 9.34
C PHE A 231 9.39 -9.91 7.94
N LEU A 232 9.11 -9.10 6.91
CA LEU A 232 9.41 -9.41 5.51
C LEU A 232 10.33 -8.38 4.83
N GLY A 233 10.45 -7.17 5.38
CA GLY A 233 11.31 -6.13 4.85
C GLY A 233 11.06 -4.77 5.50
N CYS A 234 11.94 -3.80 5.26
CA CYS A 234 11.80 -2.45 5.79
C CYS A 234 12.34 -1.41 4.81
N ALA A 235 12.03 -0.15 5.10
CA ALA A 235 12.71 1.01 4.56
C ALA A 235 12.67 2.15 5.58
N GLY A 236 13.74 2.92 5.65
CA GLY A 236 13.85 4.13 6.45
C GLY A 236 13.74 5.37 5.60
N LEU A 237 13.22 6.43 6.21
CA LEU A 237 13.15 7.76 5.65
C LEU A 237 13.62 8.78 6.68
N ARG A 238 14.37 9.79 6.25
CA ARG A 238 14.62 11.00 7.04
C ARG A 238 14.63 12.25 6.17
N LEU A 239 14.34 13.42 6.72
CA LEU A 239 14.60 14.71 6.09
C LEU A 239 16.08 15.07 6.27
N LEU A 240 16.72 15.54 5.21
CA LEU A 240 18.07 16.08 5.30
C LEU A 240 18.02 17.48 5.93
N GLY A 241 18.91 17.80 6.86
CA GLY A 241 19.07 19.17 7.37
C GLY A 241 17.85 19.82 8.06
N GLY A 242 16.92 19.06 8.67
CA GLY A 242 15.85 19.52 9.59
C GLY A 242 14.77 20.47 9.01
N ALA A 243 15.01 21.07 7.84
CA ALA A 243 14.09 21.94 7.11
C ALA A 243 14.33 21.87 5.58
N SER A 244 15.06 20.86 5.09
CA SER A 244 15.26 20.69 3.65
C SER A 244 13.99 20.16 2.99
N ASP A 245 13.79 20.58 1.75
CA ASP A 245 12.84 19.99 0.81
C ASP A 245 13.24 18.59 0.33
N THR A 246 14.27 17.99 0.94
CA THR A 246 14.89 16.75 0.50
C THR A 246 14.77 15.69 1.57
N ALA A 247 14.08 14.60 1.23
CA ALA A 247 14.06 13.39 2.02
C ALA A 247 15.11 12.40 1.53
N GLU A 248 15.65 11.58 2.41
CA GLU A 248 16.55 10.49 2.09
C GLU A 248 15.90 9.14 2.41
N LEU A 249 15.79 8.28 1.41
CA LEU A 249 15.49 6.86 1.60
C LEU A 249 16.77 6.14 2.02
N LYS A 250 16.72 5.46 3.16
CA LYS A 250 17.81 4.63 3.69
C LYS A 250 17.32 3.23 4.05
N ARG A 251 18.26 2.29 4.15
CA ARG A 251 18.04 0.97 4.76
C ARG A 251 16.85 0.19 4.19
N MET A 252 16.67 0.29 2.87
CA MET A 252 15.63 -0.47 2.18
C MET A 252 16.07 -1.92 1.96
N PHE A 253 15.26 -2.86 2.45
CA PHE A 253 15.57 -4.28 2.40
C PHE A 253 14.31 -5.15 2.32
N VAL A 254 14.41 -6.26 1.59
CA VAL A 254 13.38 -7.30 1.53
C VAL A 254 14.04 -8.66 1.79
N ARG A 255 13.51 -9.37 2.79
CA ARG A 255 13.94 -10.73 3.14
C ARG A 255 13.73 -11.67 1.96
N PRO A 256 14.53 -12.75 1.84
CA PRO A 256 14.31 -13.78 0.82
C PRO A 256 12.86 -14.26 0.74
N ALA A 257 12.19 -14.45 1.89
CA ALA A 257 10.79 -14.86 1.97
C ALA A 257 9.79 -13.84 1.38
N GLY A 258 10.15 -12.56 1.29
CA GLY A 258 9.33 -11.50 0.71
C GLY A 258 9.65 -11.15 -0.75
N ARG A 259 10.65 -11.79 -1.37
CA ARG A 259 11.07 -11.48 -2.75
C ARG A 259 10.07 -12.03 -3.77
N GLY A 260 9.96 -11.38 -4.92
CA GLY A 260 9.01 -11.75 -5.97
C GLY A 260 7.55 -11.36 -5.69
N MET A 261 7.24 -10.85 -4.49
CA MET A 261 5.88 -10.47 -4.07
C MET A 261 5.54 -8.99 -4.30
N GLY A 262 6.38 -8.27 -5.06
CA GLY A 262 6.23 -6.83 -5.27
C GLY A 262 6.57 -5.96 -4.05
N LEU A 263 7.10 -6.54 -2.97
CA LEU A 263 7.41 -5.85 -1.72
C LEU A 263 8.38 -4.67 -1.87
N GLY A 264 9.42 -4.82 -2.70
CA GLY A 264 10.36 -3.73 -2.97
C GLY A 264 9.65 -2.51 -3.57
N ARG A 265 8.81 -2.72 -4.59
CA ARG A 265 7.97 -1.64 -5.15
C ARG A 265 7.03 -1.06 -4.10
N GLY A 266 6.42 -1.90 -3.27
CA GLY A 266 5.54 -1.47 -2.19
C GLY A 266 6.22 -0.54 -1.19
N LEU A 267 7.39 -0.94 -0.68
CA LEU A 267 8.20 -0.16 0.25
C LEU A 267 8.65 1.16 -0.36
N LEU A 268 9.12 1.16 -1.62
CA LEU A 268 9.54 2.38 -2.30
C LEU A 268 8.40 3.41 -2.41
N LEU A 269 7.22 2.98 -2.87
CA LEU A 269 6.05 3.86 -2.98
C LEU A 269 5.57 4.36 -1.62
N ALA A 270 5.62 3.52 -0.59
CA ALA A 270 5.24 3.91 0.76
C ALA A 270 6.20 4.98 1.32
N VAL A 271 7.50 4.83 1.09
CA VAL A 271 8.51 5.84 1.46
C VAL A 271 8.31 7.14 0.69
N GLU A 272 8.02 7.10 -0.61
CA GLU A 272 7.71 8.31 -1.39
C GLU A 272 6.47 9.05 -0.86
N GLN A 273 5.47 8.32 -0.39
CA GLN A 273 4.28 8.92 0.23
C GLN A 273 4.62 9.54 1.59
N SER A 274 5.42 8.85 2.41
CA SER A 274 5.94 9.39 3.68
C SER A 274 6.74 10.67 3.48
N ALA A 275 7.60 10.72 2.47
CA ALA A 275 8.40 11.91 2.13
C ALA A 275 7.51 13.11 1.80
N ARG A 276 6.45 12.92 1.02
CA ARG A 276 5.47 13.98 0.74
C ARG A 276 4.76 14.45 2.00
N ARG A 277 4.35 13.55 2.89
CA ARG A 277 3.70 13.92 4.17
C ARG A 277 4.62 14.73 5.08
N LEU A 278 5.92 14.45 5.05
CA LEU A 278 6.95 15.21 5.77
C LEU A 278 7.35 16.52 5.05
N GLY A 279 6.72 16.85 3.92
CA GLY A 279 6.93 18.12 3.21
C GLY A 279 8.12 18.14 2.25
N ALA A 280 8.70 16.99 1.92
CA ALA A 280 9.79 16.92 0.95
C ALA A 280 9.29 17.09 -0.49
N ALA A 281 9.97 17.94 -1.26
CA ALA A 281 9.75 18.14 -2.70
C ALA A 281 10.57 17.17 -3.56
N ARG A 282 11.60 16.54 -2.99
CA ARG A 282 12.41 15.52 -3.66
C ARG A 282 12.88 14.47 -2.68
N ILE A 283 13.21 13.30 -3.22
CA ILE A 283 13.79 12.19 -2.48
C ILE A 283 15.10 11.75 -3.11
N VAL A 284 16.08 11.47 -2.27
CA VAL A 284 17.39 10.96 -2.65
C VAL A 284 17.65 9.61 -2.01
N CYS A 285 18.50 8.81 -2.65
CA CYS A 285 19.03 7.59 -2.04
C CYS A 285 20.42 7.27 -2.58
N GLU A 286 21.17 6.50 -1.80
CA GLU A 286 22.48 5.98 -2.16
C GLU A 286 22.42 4.45 -2.23
N THR A 287 23.26 3.86 -3.08
CA THR A 287 23.37 2.41 -3.22
C THR A 287 24.78 2.02 -3.65
N ASN A 288 25.04 0.71 -3.67
CA ASN A 288 26.30 0.13 -4.12
C ASN A 288 26.14 -0.59 -5.48
N THR A 289 27.20 -0.65 -6.29
CA THR A 289 27.28 -1.40 -7.56
C THR A 289 26.81 -2.85 -7.43
N GLN A 290 27.09 -3.49 -6.29
CA GLN A 290 26.68 -4.87 -6.02
C GLN A 290 25.16 -5.04 -5.86
N LEU A 291 24.43 -3.97 -5.52
CA LEU A 291 22.98 -3.97 -5.31
C LEU A 291 22.21 -3.70 -6.61
N THR A 292 22.45 -4.52 -7.62
CA THR A 292 21.88 -4.39 -8.97
C THR A 292 20.35 -4.34 -8.99
N ALA A 293 19.68 -5.09 -8.10
CA ALA A 293 18.22 -5.08 -7.97
C ALA A 293 17.67 -3.74 -7.46
N ALA A 294 18.38 -3.06 -6.54
CA ALA A 294 17.99 -1.76 -6.02
C ALA A 294 18.11 -0.70 -7.12
N ARG A 295 19.23 -0.69 -7.85
CA ARG A 295 19.46 0.22 -8.99
C ARG A 295 18.36 0.07 -10.05
N ALA A 296 18.07 -1.17 -10.46
CA ALA A 296 17.01 -1.44 -11.42
C ALA A 296 15.62 -1.01 -10.92
N LEU A 297 15.36 -1.12 -9.61
CA LEU A 297 14.12 -0.65 -9.00
C LEU A 297 14.02 0.88 -9.07
N TYR A 298 15.06 1.61 -8.65
CA TYR A 298 15.07 3.08 -8.64
C TYR A 298 14.88 3.64 -10.05
N THR A 299 15.66 3.17 -11.04
CA THR A 299 15.54 3.63 -12.43
C THR A 299 14.14 3.38 -13.00
N ARG A 300 13.52 2.22 -12.74
CA ARG A 300 12.15 1.92 -13.18
C ARG A 300 11.09 2.81 -12.55
N HIS A 301 11.40 3.41 -11.40
CA HIS A 301 10.50 4.26 -10.64
C HIS A 301 10.78 5.76 -10.82
N GLY A 302 11.57 6.12 -11.84
CA GLY A 302 11.80 7.51 -12.22
C GLY A 302 12.84 8.23 -11.36
N TYR A 303 13.71 7.48 -10.71
CA TYR A 303 14.91 8.05 -10.10
C TYR A 303 16.01 8.19 -11.15
N GLU A 304 16.69 9.33 -11.12
CA GLU A 304 17.80 9.68 -12.01
C GLU A 304 19.11 9.66 -11.21
N GLU A 305 20.21 9.25 -11.84
CA GLU A 305 21.53 9.31 -11.19
C GLU A 305 21.94 10.77 -10.96
N THR A 306 22.57 11.04 -9.81
CA THR A 306 23.00 12.37 -9.38
C THR A 306 24.40 12.33 -8.80
N GLU A 307 25.01 13.50 -8.67
CA GLU A 307 26.20 13.68 -7.84
C GLU A 307 25.94 13.30 -6.38
N PRO A 308 26.98 12.84 -5.64
CA PRO A 308 26.88 12.54 -4.21
C PRO A 308 26.32 13.72 -3.39
N TYR A 309 25.33 13.46 -2.53
CA TYR A 309 24.65 14.50 -1.74
C TYR A 309 25.05 14.50 -0.26
N GLU A 310 25.53 13.37 0.29
CA GLU A 310 26.15 13.27 1.62
C GLU A 310 27.25 12.19 1.62
N GLY A 311 28.31 12.39 2.40
CA GLY A 311 29.54 11.60 2.36
C GLY A 311 29.63 10.51 3.43
N HIS A 312 28.71 9.55 3.44
CA HIS A 312 28.70 8.47 4.43
C HIS A 312 28.80 7.07 3.79
N GLY A 313 30.03 6.57 3.62
CA GLY A 313 30.29 5.12 3.53
C GLY A 313 30.66 4.55 2.16
N LYS A 314 30.25 3.31 1.90
CA LYS A 314 30.64 2.45 0.76
C LYS A 314 29.72 2.59 -0.46
N ALA A 315 28.89 3.63 -0.53
CA ALA A 315 28.06 3.89 -1.70
C ALA A 315 28.93 4.36 -2.88
N ASP A 316 28.53 3.98 -4.09
CA ASP A 316 29.17 4.39 -5.35
C ASP A 316 28.15 4.75 -6.44
N HIS A 317 26.85 4.77 -6.11
CA HIS A 317 25.76 5.30 -6.94
C HIS A 317 24.79 6.12 -6.09
N TRP A 318 24.37 7.28 -6.59
CA TRP A 318 23.39 8.16 -5.94
C TRP A 318 22.26 8.47 -6.91
N TYR A 319 21.05 8.55 -6.37
CA TYR A 319 19.83 8.75 -7.15
C TYR A 319 18.98 9.86 -6.54
N VAL A 320 18.26 10.59 -7.39
CA VAL A 320 17.29 11.63 -7.02
C VAL A 320 16.00 11.48 -7.79
N LYS A 321 14.89 11.85 -7.17
CA LYS A 321 13.57 11.94 -7.81
C LYS A 321 12.78 13.12 -7.26
N ALA A 322 12.18 13.91 -8.15
CA ALA A 322 11.20 14.93 -7.76
C ALA A 322 9.88 14.28 -7.30
N LEU A 323 9.34 14.75 -6.19
CA LEU A 323 8.07 14.31 -5.59
C LEU A 323 6.97 15.32 -5.90
N ASN A 324 6.73 15.57 -7.19
CA ASN A 324 5.57 16.34 -7.62
C ASN A 324 4.25 15.65 -7.23
#